data_AF-A0A1T5MBS6-F1
#
_entry.id   AF-A0A1T5MBS6-F1
#
_cell.length_a   1.000
_cell.length_b   1.000
_cell.length_c   1.000
_cell.angle_alpha   90.00
_cell.angle_beta   90.00
_cell.angle_gamma   90.00
#
_symmetry.space_group_name_H-M   'P 1'
#
loop_
_entity.id
_entity.type
_entity.pdbx_description
1 polymer ?
#
loop_
_entity_poly.entity_id
_entity_poly.type
_entity_poly.pdbx_seq_one_letter_code
_entity_poly.pdbx_strand_id
1 'polypeptide(L)'
;MEKIFKKSSLKTILVISVFLIITLFLMKMGINNKKETVLAHNNDNIQIFIGNVDVEGEGVSVTLKDRESDEINNNNIIHDIDLIEVVNLLNSAGAEVISINDERLLLTSKIEANKMTIKINDTEYTSPFNIKAIGDSEILSNALTNETSYLNLLKEHVEIEIEKHNKLYIPKYKGNIYFKYAKPVYDKID
;
A
#
# COMPACT_ATOMS: atom_id res chain seq x y z
N MET A 1 6.06 -30.64 68.37
CA MET A 1 5.92 -29.24 67.92
C MET A 1 6.13 -29.03 66.41
N GLU A 2 6.31 -30.08 65.59
CA GLU A 2 6.57 -29.93 64.13
C GLU A 2 5.34 -29.69 63.25
N LYS A 3 4.12 -30.09 63.67
CA LYS A 3 2.93 -30.02 62.79
C LYS A 3 2.32 -28.62 62.65
N ILE A 4 2.63 -27.68 63.55
CA ILE A 4 2.03 -26.34 63.57
C ILE A 4 2.81 -25.37 62.65
N PHE A 5 4.12 -25.53 62.50
CA PHE A 5 4.95 -24.68 61.65
C PHE A 5 4.77 -24.94 60.14
N LYS A 6 4.43 -26.16 59.73
CA LYS A 6 4.31 -26.54 58.30
C LYS A 6 3.04 -26.00 57.61
N LYS A 7 1.95 -25.78 58.35
CA LYS A 7 0.68 -25.28 57.80
C LYS A 7 0.67 -23.76 57.61
N SER A 8 1.44 -23.03 58.42
CA SER A 8 1.62 -21.58 58.30
C SER A 8 2.47 -21.23 57.08
N SER A 9 3.62 -21.90 56.91
CA SER A 9 4.53 -21.66 55.78
C SER A 9 3.91 -21.95 54.42
N LEU A 10 3.07 -22.99 54.32
CA LEU A 10 2.39 -23.34 53.06
C LEU A 10 1.41 -22.23 52.61
N LYS A 11 0.71 -21.60 53.56
CA LYS A 11 -0.20 -20.48 53.27
C LYS A 11 0.59 -19.25 52.82
N THR A 12 1.74 -18.97 53.43
CA THR A 12 2.59 -17.83 53.05
C THR A 12 3.17 -18.01 51.65
N ILE A 13 3.65 -19.21 51.32
CA ILE A 13 4.16 -19.55 49.97
C ILE A 13 3.06 -19.38 48.91
N LEU A 14 1.84 -19.85 49.19
CA LEU A 14 0.72 -19.71 48.27
C LEU A 14 0.41 -18.23 48.01
N VAL A 15 0.34 -17.40 49.06
CA VAL A 15 0.05 -15.96 48.93
C VAL A 15 1.15 -15.24 48.14
N ILE A 16 2.43 -15.56 48.38
CA ILE A 16 3.54 -14.99 47.61
C ILE A 16 3.46 -15.42 46.14
N SER A 17 3.15 -16.69 45.86
CA SER A 17 3.04 -17.18 44.48
C SER A 17 1.90 -16.52 43.72
N VAL A 18 0.74 -16.35 44.37
CA VAL A 18 -0.42 -15.67 43.78
C VAL A 18 -0.12 -14.19 43.56
N PHE A 19 0.54 -13.53 44.51
CA PHE A 19 0.96 -12.13 44.36
C PHE A 19 1.95 -11.97 43.19
N LEU A 20 2.90 -12.90 43.04
CA LEU A 20 3.88 -12.88 41.94
C LEU A 20 3.22 -13.13 40.58
N ILE A 21 2.24 -14.03 40.51
CA ILE A 21 1.45 -14.28 39.30
C ILE A 21 0.60 -13.04 38.94
N ILE A 22 -0.01 -12.39 39.93
CA ILE A 22 -0.79 -11.16 39.73
C ILE A 22 0.13 -10.01 39.30
N THR A 23 1.31 -9.84 39.88
CA THR A 23 2.24 -8.79 39.43
C THR A 23 2.79 -9.06 38.04
N LEU A 24 3.10 -10.31 37.69
CA LEU A 24 3.47 -10.68 36.32
C LEU A 24 2.32 -10.44 35.33
N PHE A 25 1.08 -10.76 35.73
CA PHE A 25 -0.11 -10.50 34.93
C PHE A 25 -0.36 -9.00 34.75
N LEU A 26 -0.26 -8.21 35.82
CA LEU A 26 -0.41 -6.75 35.80
C LEU A 26 0.72 -6.06 35.03
N MET A 27 1.95 -6.56 35.11
CA MET A 27 3.07 -6.09 34.27
C MET A 27 2.83 -6.40 32.80
N LYS A 28 2.30 -7.59 32.47
CA LYS A 28 1.95 -7.97 31.10
C LYS A 28 0.76 -7.18 30.55
N MET A 29 -0.16 -6.75 31.41
CA MET A 29 -1.31 -5.92 31.05
C MET A 29 -0.98 -4.41 31.02
N GLY A 30 -0.03 -3.96 31.85
CA GLY A 30 0.34 -2.56 32.08
C GLY A 30 1.46 -2.00 31.19
N ILE A 31 2.01 -2.80 30.27
CA ILE A 31 3.02 -2.36 29.30
C ILE A 31 2.40 -1.90 27.97
N ASN A 32 1.12 -2.16 27.70
CA ASN A 32 0.43 -1.67 26.50
C ASN A 32 0.06 -0.18 26.62
N ASN A 33 1.10 0.65 26.72
CA ASN A 33 1.01 2.10 26.76
C ASN A 33 0.95 2.61 25.33
N LYS A 34 0.04 3.53 25.06
CA LYS A 34 -0.19 4.33 23.83
C LYS A 34 1.03 4.68 22.96
N LYS A 35 2.26 4.67 23.51
CA LYS A 35 3.53 4.80 22.77
C LYS A 35 3.86 3.59 21.89
N GLU A 36 3.64 2.37 22.36
CA GLU A 36 3.92 1.14 21.60
C GLU A 36 3.01 1.03 20.38
N THR A 37 1.74 1.40 20.53
CA THR A 37 0.79 1.44 19.43
C THR A 37 1.18 2.50 18.39
N VAL A 38 1.58 3.70 18.80
CA VAL A 38 2.03 4.76 17.86
C VAL A 38 3.30 4.35 17.13
N LEU A 39 4.28 3.74 17.80
CA LEU A 39 5.48 3.22 17.14
C LEU A 39 5.15 2.13 16.10
N ALA A 40 4.23 1.21 16.44
CA ALA A 40 3.79 0.18 15.51
C ALA A 40 3.10 0.77 14.26
N HIS A 41 2.16 1.71 14.44
CA HIS A 41 1.48 2.37 13.31
C HIS A 41 2.46 3.16 12.44
N ASN A 42 3.44 3.84 13.04
CA ASN A 42 4.47 4.55 12.28
C ASN A 42 5.31 3.60 11.45
N ASN A 43 5.67 2.43 11.99
CA ASN A 43 6.38 1.41 11.24
C ASN A 43 5.55 0.89 10.07
N ASP A 44 4.26 0.62 10.27
CA ASP A 44 3.36 0.14 9.21
C ASP A 44 3.24 1.18 8.09
N ASN A 45 3.02 2.46 8.44
CA ASN A 45 2.97 3.55 7.47
C ASN A 45 4.27 3.66 6.67
N ILE A 46 5.43 3.48 7.31
CA ILE A 46 6.72 3.45 6.61
C ILE A 46 6.80 2.24 5.68
N GLN A 47 6.38 1.04 6.11
CA GLN A 47 6.37 -0.16 5.26
C GLN A 47 5.45 0.01 4.04
N ILE A 48 4.29 0.63 4.22
CA ILE A 48 3.34 0.96 3.14
C ILE A 48 3.97 1.98 2.19
N PHE A 49 4.59 3.03 2.73
CA PHE A 49 5.22 4.10 1.95
C PHE A 49 6.36 3.58 1.08
N ILE A 50 7.22 2.72 1.63
CA ILE A 50 8.29 2.07 0.86
C ILE A 50 7.79 0.86 0.07
N GLY A 51 6.51 0.47 0.18
CA GLY A 51 5.92 -0.62 -0.58
C GLY A 51 6.44 -2.01 -0.22
N ASN A 52 6.91 -2.25 1.01
CA ASN A 52 7.43 -3.56 1.44
C ASN A 52 6.35 -4.56 1.88
N VAL A 53 5.11 -4.08 2.04
CA VAL A 53 3.98 -4.88 2.48
C VAL A 53 2.84 -4.77 1.48
N ASP A 54 2.06 -5.83 1.40
CA ASP A 54 0.81 -5.82 0.68
C ASP A 54 -0.19 -4.91 1.40
N VAL A 55 -1.09 -4.29 0.64
CA VAL A 55 -2.07 -3.36 1.20
C VAL A 55 -3.47 -3.64 0.67
N GLU A 56 -4.45 -3.28 1.49
CA GLU A 56 -5.85 -3.29 1.13
C GLU A 56 -6.52 -2.01 1.62
N GLY A 57 -7.50 -1.52 0.87
CA GLY A 57 -8.27 -0.32 1.23
C GLY A 57 -9.38 -0.06 0.23
N GLU A 58 -10.23 0.93 0.49
CA GLU A 58 -11.16 1.40 -0.54
C GLU A 58 -10.40 2.09 -1.68
N GLY A 59 -11.02 2.15 -2.86
CA GLY A 59 -10.37 2.75 -4.02
C GLY A 59 -11.09 2.51 -5.33
N VAL A 60 -10.35 2.62 -6.43
CA VAL A 60 -10.84 2.43 -7.79
C VAL A 60 -9.91 1.54 -8.61
N SER A 61 -10.49 0.82 -9.56
CA SER A 61 -9.74 0.17 -10.65
C SER A 61 -10.13 0.77 -11.99
N VAL A 62 -9.14 1.07 -12.82
CA VAL A 62 -9.29 1.57 -14.18
C VAL A 62 -8.64 0.57 -15.13
N THR A 63 -9.44 -0.02 -16.01
CA THR A 63 -8.93 -0.89 -17.08
C THR A 63 -8.89 -0.09 -18.37
N LEU A 64 -7.71 0.01 -18.98
CA LEU A 64 -7.49 0.59 -20.30
C LEU A 64 -7.19 -0.54 -21.28
N LYS A 65 -7.94 -0.61 -22.38
CA LYS A 65 -7.77 -1.64 -23.40
C LYS A 65 -7.75 -1.01 -24.79
N ASP A 66 -6.81 -1.45 -25.62
CA ASP A 66 -6.69 -1.00 -27.01
C ASP A 66 -7.98 -1.31 -27.75
N ARG A 67 -8.45 -0.37 -28.57
CA ARG A 67 -9.62 -0.61 -29.41
C ARG A 67 -9.19 -1.32 -30.67
N GLU A 68 -9.85 -2.44 -31.01
CA GLU A 68 -9.63 -3.09 -32.29
C GLU A 68 -10.07 -2.15 -33.44
N SER A 69 -9.21 -1.98 -34.43
CA SER A 69 -9.49 -1.17 -35.61
C SER A 69 -9.00 -1.87 -36.86
N ASP A 70 -9.86 -1.90 -37.87
CA ASP A 70 -9.55 -2.46 -39.19
C ASP A 70 -8.59 -1.55 -40.00
N GLU A 71 -8.43 -0.30 -39.58
CA GLU A 71 -7.47 0.65 -40.15
C GLU A 71 -6.21 0.71 -39.29
N ILE A 72 -5.03 0.73 -39.92
CA ILE A 72 -3.75 0.96 -39.23
C ILE A 72 -3.71 2.43 -38.79
N ASN A 73 -4.44 2.73 -37.72
CA ASN A 73 -4.45 4.04 -37.09
C ASN A 73 -3.84 3.90 -35.71
N ASN A 74 -2.62 4.43 -35.54
CA ASN A 74 -1.84 4.34 -34.30
C ASN A 74 -2.55 4.96 -33.09
N ASN A 75 -3.61 5.75 -33.31
CA ASN A 75 -4.33 6.43 -32.24
C ASN A 75 -5.06 5.45 -31.29
N ASN A 76 -5.39 4.23 -31.73
CA ASN A 76 -6.14 3.26 -30.91
C ASN A 76 -5.26 2.39 -30.00
N ILE A 77 -3.96 2.70 -29.92
CA ILE A 77 -2.98 1.98 -29.13
C ILE A 77 -2.66 2.82 -27.89
N ILE A 78 -2.67 2.19 -26.72
CA ILE A 78 -2.25 2.84 -25.48
C ILE A 78 -0.74 3.07 -25.50
N HIS A 79 -0.34 4.30 -25.18
CA HIS A 79 1.05 4.71 -24.98
C HIS A 79 1.39 4.87 -23.50
N ASP A 80 2.69 4.90 -23.20
CA ASP A 80 3.20 5.12 -21.84
C ASP A 80 2.73 6.44 -21.24
N ILE A 81 2.63 7.49 -22.07
CA ILE A 81 2.09 8.79 -21.67
C ILE A 81 0.66 8.70 -21.15
N ASP A 82 -0.19 7.84 -21.73
CA ASP A 82 -1.58 7.69 -21.30
C ASP A 82 -1.62 7.14 -19.87
N LEU A 83 -0.80 6.13 -19.58
CA LEU A 83 -0.68 5.55 -18.23
C LEU A 83 -0.15 6.59 -17.24
N ILE A 84 0.84 7.39 -17.63
CA ILE A 84 1.40 8.46 -16.80
C ILE A 84 0.33 9.50 -16.46
N GLU A 85 -0.47 9.93 -17.43
CA GLU A 85 -1.55 10.89 -17.21
C GLU A 85 -2.64 10.35 -16.27
N VAL A 86 -3.04 9.07 -16.42
CA VAL A 86 -4.00 8.46 -15.49
C VAL A 86 -3.42 8.38 -14.07
N VAL A 87 -2.15 7.98 -13.93
CA VAL A 87 -1.47 7.94 -12.63
C VAL A 87 -1.37 9.34 -12.00
N ASN A 88 -1.03 10.36 -12.79
CA ASN A 88 -0.95 11.74 -12.33
C ASN A 88 -2.31 12.27 -11.86
N LEU A 89 -3.37 11.97 -12.61
CA LEU A 89 -4.72 12.33 -12.23
C LEU A 89 -5.11 11.69 -10.89
N LEU A 90 -4.87 10.38 -10.73
CA LEU A 90 -5.14 9.67 -9.48
C LEU A 90 -4.35 10.24 -8.30
N ASN A 91 -3.05 10.53 -8.50
CA ASN A 91 -2.22 11.19 -7.50
C ASN A 91 -2.79 12.58 -7.12
N SER A 92 -3.21 13.37 -8.11
CA SER A 92 -3.78 14.70 -7.88
C SER A 92 -5.11 14.64 -7.13
N ALA A 93 -5.86 13.54 -7.28
CA ALA A 93 -7.11 13.27 -6.58
C ALA A 93 -6.90 12.67 -5.18
N GLY A 94 -5.66 12.43 -4.75
CA GLY A 94 -5.34 11.95 -3.41
C GLY A 94 -5.22 10.43 -3.28
N ALA A 95 -4.91 9.71 -4.36
CA ALA A 95 -4.56 8.30 -4.26
C ALA A 95 -3.33 8.10 -3.35
N GLU A 96 -3.42 7.16 -2.41
CA GLU A 96 -2.35 6.85 -1.45
C GLU A 96 -1.41 5.77 -1.98
N VAL A 97 -1.95 4.82 -2.74
CA VAL A 97 -1.21 3.70 -3.32
C VAL A 97 -1.74 3.42 -4.71
N ILE A 98 -0.85 3.28 -5.69
CA ILE A 98 -1.20 2.96 -7.07
C ILE A 98 -0.41 1.73 -7.54
N SER A 99 -1.02 0.90 -8.38
CA SER A 99 -0.32 -0.13 -9.16
C SER A 99 -0.85 -0.20 -10.58
N ILE A 100 -0.02 -0.69 -11.49
CA ILE A 100 -0.42 -1.04 -12.86
C ILE A 100 -0.09 -2.51 -13.08
N ASN A 101 -1.09 -3.33 -13.44
CA ASN A 101 -0.93 -4.78 -13.60
C ASN A 101 -0.22 -5.45 -12.40
N ASP A 102 -0.63 -5.05 -11.19
CA ASP A 102 -0.06 -5.48 -9.90
C ASP A 102 1.43 -5.13 -9.70
N GLU A 103 2.00 -4.25 -10.52
CA GLU A 103 3.27 -3.58 -10.23
C GLU A 103 3.01 -2.32 -9.42
N ARG A 104 3.33 -2.37 -8.12
CA ARG A 104 3.21 -1.23 -7.23
C ARG A 104 4.09 -0.08 -7.71
N LEU A 105 3.50 1.11 -7.79
CA LEU A 105 4.22 2.32 -8.13
C LEU A 105 4.74 2.99 -6.86
N LEU A 106 6.02 3.33 -6.87
CA LEU A 106 6.71 4.13 -5.86
C LEU A 106 7.24 5.41 -6.50
N LEU A 107 7.77 6.31 -5.67
CA LEU A 107 8.40 7.56 -6.16
C LEU A 107 9.56 7.34 -7.14
N THR A 108 10.17 6.15 -7.11
CA THR A 108 11.27 5.75 -8.01
C THR A 108 10.80 4.89 -9.18
N SER A 109 9.51 4.61 -9.28
CA SER A 109 8.95 3.81 -10.37
C SER A 109 9.05 4.52 -11.71
N LYS A 110 9.05 3.71 -12.76
CA LYS A 110 9.20 4.17 -14.14
C LYS A 110 8.12 3.53 -15.00
N ILE A 111 7.58 4.32 -15.91
CA ILE A 111 6.67 3.88 -16.95
C ILE A 111 7.29 4.38 -18.26
N GLU A 112 7.75 3.46 -19.10
CA GLU A 112 8.56 3.78 -20.28
C GLU A 112 8.11 2.92 -21.46
N ALA A 113 7.90 3.52 -22.63
CA ALA A 113 7.66 2.77 -23.85
C ALA A 113 8.89 1.91 -24.22
N ASN A 114 8.67 0.64 -24.51
CA ASN A 114 9.68 -0.26 -25.06
C ASN A 114 9.15 -0.97 -26.33
N LYS A 115 9.48 -0.40 -27.49
CA LYS A 115 9.08 -0.88 -28.82
C LYS A 115 7.56 -1.00 -28.98
N MET A 116 7.02 -2.20 -28.71
CA MET A 116 5.60 -2.54 -28.83
C MET A 116 4.94 -2.83 -27.46
N THR A 117 5.67 -2.61 -26.38
CA THR A 117 5.24 -2.86 -25.00
C THR A 117 5.46 -1.61 -24.17
N ILE A 118 4.80 -1.54 -23.02
CA ILE A 118 5.09 -0.53 -22.00
C ILE A 118 5.76 -1.23 -20.82
N LYS A 119 6.93 -0.74 -20.45
CA LYS A 119 7.70 -1.23 -19.32
C LYS A 119 7.29 -0.47 -18.07
N ILE A 120 6.78 -1.20 -17.08
CA ILE A 120 6.43 -0.68 -15.75
C ILE A 120 7.43 -1.26 -14.76
N ASN A 121 8.22 -0.39 -14.13
CA ASN A 121 9.41 -0.77 -13.39
C ASN A 121 10.36 -1.62 -14.26
N ASP A 122 10.47 -2.91 -13.97
CA ASP A 122 11.32 -3.87 -14.67
C ASP A 122 10.55 -4.90 -15.51
N THR A 123 9.22 -4.79 -15.58
CA THR A 123 8.35 -5.74 -16.26
C THR A 123 7.66 -5.11 -17.47
N GLU A 124 7.62 -5.83 -18.58
CA GLU A 124 6.97 -5.39 -19.82
C GLU A 124 5.53 -5.89 -19.89
N TYR A 125 4.63 -5.02 -20.34
CA TYR A 125 3.22 -5.31 -20.49
C TYR A 125 2.69 -4.83 -21.84
N THR A 126 1.63 -5.49 -22.29
CA THR A 126 0.79 -5.07 -23.40
C THR A 126 -0.63 -4.85 -22.88
N SER A 127 -1.46 -4.20 -23.69
CA SER A 127 -2.88 -4.04 -23.42
C SER A 127 -3.56 -5.38 -23.09
N PRO A 128 -4.48 -5.44 -22.11
CA PRO A 128 -4.99 -4.33 -21.30
C PRO A 128 -4.11 -3.95 -20.11
N PHE A 129 -4.25 -2.72 -19.65
CA PHE A 129 -3.61 -2.19 -18.44
C PHE A 129 -4.64 -1.97 -17.35
N ASN A 130 -4.49 -2.68 -16.23
CA ASN A 130 -5.32 -2.51 -15.04
C ASN A 130 -4.60 -1.65 -14.01
N ILE A 131 -5.10 -0.44 -13.80
CA ILE A 131 -4.57 0.54 -12.86
C ILE A 131 -5.44 0.47 -11.60
N LYS A 132 -4.85 0.14 -10.45
CA LYS A 132 -5.54 0.12 -9.16
C LYS A 132 -5.04 1.27 -8.32
N ALA A 133 -5.95 1.99 -7.67
CA ALA A 133 -5.61 3.06 -6.75
C ALA A 133 -6.42 2.95 -5.45
N ILE A 134 -5.73 2.97 -4.32
CA ILE A 134 -6.33 3.05 -2.97
C ILE A 134 -6.42 4.52 -2.55
N GLY A 135 -7.56 4.91 -2.00
CA GLY A 135 -7.90 6.27 -1.56
C GLY A 135 -9.42 6.44 -1.51
N ASP A 136 -9.91 7.65 -1.20
CA ASP A 136 -11.35 7.91 -1.18
C ASP A 136 -11.98 7.57 -2.53
N SER A 137 -12.75 6.48 -2.57
CA SER A 137 -13.22 5.88 -3.81
C SER A 137 -14.16 6.79 -4.60
N GLU A 138 -14.88 7.68 -3.91
CA GLU A 138 -15.79 8.65 -4.51
C GLU A 138 -15.01 9.81 -5.14
N ILE A 139 -14.02 10.36 -4.43
CA ILE A 139 -13.15 11.43 -4.96
C ILE A 139 -12.36 10.94 -6.18
N LEU A 140 -11.75 9.75 -6.07
CA LEU A 140 -10.99 9.14 -7.16
C LEU A 140 -11.86 8.88 -8.39
N SER A 141 -13.03 8.27 -8.20
CA SER A 141 -13.98 8.02 -9.30
C SER A 141 -14.41 9.32 -9.96
N ASN A 142 -14.76 10.35 -9.18
CA ASN A 142 -15.20 11.63 -9.71
C ASN A 142 -14.12 12.34 -10.52
N ALA A 143 -12.85 12.25 -10.11
CA ALA A 143 -11.72 12.79 -10.88
C ALA A 143 -11.58 12.08 -12.25
N LEU A 144 -11.74 10.75 -12.27
CA LEU A 144 -11.65 9.95 -13.49
C LEU A 144 -12.81 10.19 -14.46
N THR A 145 -14.03 10.39 -13.95
CA THR A 145 -15.24 10.53 -14.76
C THR A 145 -15.59 11.98 -15.14
N ASN A 146 -14.86 12.97 -14.64
CA ASN A 146 -15.08 14.37 -14.99
C ASN A 146 -14.99 14.58 -16.52
N GLU A 147 -15.88 15.39 -17.10
CA GLU A 147 -15.90 15.68 -18.55
C GLU A 147 -14.61 16.33 -19.05
N THR A 148 -13.92 17.09 -18.20
CA THR A 148 -12.62 17.72 -18.52
C THR A 148 -11.43 16.82 -18.20
N SER A 149 -11.66 15.60 -17.71
CA SER A 149 -10.62 14.61 -17.45
C SER A 149 -9.92 14.17 -18.74
N TYR A 150 -8.63 13.92 -18.64
CA TYR A 150 -7.84 13.31 -19.71
C TYR A 150 -8.47 11.99 -20.22
N LEU A 151 -9.08 11.20 -19.33
CA LEU A 151 -9.76 9.95 -19.71
C LEU A 151 -10.90 10.18 -20.71
N ASN A 152 -11.54 11.35 -20.70
CA ASN A 152 -12.61 11.64 -21.64
C ASN A 152 -12.09 11.75 -23.08
N LEU A 153 -10.90 12.34 -23.27
CA LEU A 153 -10.22 12.39 -24.56
C LEU A 153 -9.75 10.99 -25.00
N LEU A 154 -9.29 10.19 -24.04
CA LEU A 154 -8.76 8.85 -24.29
C LEU A 154 -9.86 7.85 -24.71
N LYS A 155 -11.11 8.01 -24.23
CA LYS A 155 -12.27 7.15 -24.59
C LYS A 155 -12.59 7.10 -26.08
N GLU A 156 -12.20 8.13 -26.84
CA GLU A 156 -12.40 8.16 -28.29
C GLU A 156 -11.58 7.08 -29.00
N HIS A 157 -10.48 6.64 -28.39
CA HIS A 157 -9.50 5.75 -29.01
C HIS A 157 -9.24 4.46 -28.22
N VAL A 158 -9.58 4.44 -26.93
CA VAL A 158 -9.30 3.34 -25.99
C VAL A 158 -10.59 2.94 -25.26
N GLU A 159 -10.75 1.64 -25.01
CA GLU A 159 -11.79 1.11 -24.13
C GLU A 159 -11.42 1.35 -22.68
N ILE A 160 -12.27 2.06 -21.93
CA ILE A 160 -12.03 2.41 -20.53
C ILE A 160 -13.16 1.89 -19.66
N GLU A 161 -12.80 1.12 -18.63
CA GLU A 161 -13.72 0.66 -17.58
C GLU A 161 -13.23 1.17 -16.23
N ILE A 162 -14.13 1.76 -15.44
CA ILE A 162 -13.82 2.31 -14.11
C ILE A 162 -14.77 1.65 -13.11
N GLU A 163 -14.21 1.07 -12.05
CA GLU A 163 -14.97 0.44 -10.98
C GLU A 163 -14.53 0.96 -9.62
N LYS A 164 -15.49 1.22 -8.73
CA LYS A 164 -15.24 1.52 -7.32
C LYS A 164 -15.21 0.24 -6.50
N HIS A 165 -14.30 0.18 -5.54
CA HIS A 165 -14.13 -0.96 -4.66
C HIS A 165 -14.07 -0.51 -3.20
N ASN A 166 -14.88 -1.12 -2.34
CA ASN A 166 -14.77 -0.91 -0.88
C ASN A 166 -13.51 -1.58 -0.30
N LYS A 167 -12.97 -2.57 -1.02
CA LYS A 167 -11.78 -3.31 -0.64
C LYS A 167 -11.03 -3.75 -1.90
N LEU A 168 -9.95 -3.05 -2.18
CA LEU A 168 -9.04 -3.24 -3.29
C LEU A 168 -7.69 -3.68 -2.74
N TYR A 169 -7.16 -4.78 -3.25
CA TYR A 169 -5.84 -5.30 -2.86
C TYR A 169 -4.78 -4.85 -3.86
N ILE A 170 -3.64 -4.39 -3.35
CA ILE A 170 -2.44 -4.07 -4.12
C ILE A 170 -1.24 -4.78 -3.47
N PRO A 171 -0.51 -5.65 -4.20
CA PRO A 171 0.64 -6.34 -3.63
C PRO A 171 1.80 -5.37 -3.37
N LYS A 172 2.73 -5.81 -2.52
CA LYS A 172 3.99 -5.10 -2.28
C LYS A 172 4.79 -4.90 -3.57
N TYR A 173 5.66 -3.89 -3.55
CA TYR A 173 6.65 -3.65 -4.59
C TYR A 173 7.61 -4.84 -4.70
N LYS A 174 7.84 -5.30 -5.93
CA LYS A 174 8.67 -6.49 -6.21
C LYS A 174 10.15 -6.15 -6.42
N GLY A 175 10.48 -4.88 -6.62
CA GLY A 175 11.86 -4.44 -6.80
C GLY A 175 12.61 -4.28 -5.48
N ASN A 176 13.91 -4.00 -5.57
CA ASN A 176 14.77 -3.83 -4.41
C ASN A 176 14.97 -2.35 -4.07
N ILE A 177 14.72 -1.97 -2.82
CA ILE A 177 14.99 -0.62 -2.30
C ILE A 177 16.23 -0.69 -1.43
N TYR A 178 17.39 -0.36 -1.99
CA TYR A 178 18.64 -0.27 -1.24
C TYR A 178 19.45 0.96 -1.65
N PHE A 179 20.03 1.62 -0.65
CA PHE A 179 20.88 2.77 -0.86
C PHE A 179 22.34 2.34 -0.89
N LYS A 180 22.99 2.47 -2.05
CA LYS A 180 24.43 2.14 -2.17
C LYS A 180 25.34 3.19 -1.53
N TYR A 181 24.94 4.47 -1.59
CA TYR A 181 25.79 5.59 -1.20
C TYR A 181 25.23 6.41 -0.02
N ALA A 182 23.91 6.58 0.04
CA ALA A 182 23.27 7.34 1.12
C ALA A 182 23.38 6.61 2.46
N LYS A 183 23.57 7.37 3.55
CA LYS A 183 23.63 6.87 4.93
C LYS A 183 22.81 7.79 5.83
N PRO A 184 22.13 7.25 6.85
CA PRO A 184 21.44 8.09 7.83
C PRO A 184 22.44 8.93 8.62
N VAL A 185 22.07 10.18 8.89
CA VAL A 185 22.76 11.03 9.87
C VAL A 185 22.01 10.87 11.18
N TYR A 186 22.69 10.40 12.22
CA TYR A 186 22.11 10.28 13.55
C TYR A 186 22.42 11.54 14.35
N ASP A 187 21.39 12.16 14.93
CA ASP A 187 21.60 13.21 15.91
C ASP A 187 22.35 12.64 17.12
N LYS A 188 23.41 13.33 17.53
CA LYS A 188 24.03 13.06 18.83
C LYS A 188 23.03 13.52 19.88
N ILE A 189 22.54 12.58 20.68
CA ILE A 189 21.81 12.90 21.90
C ILE A 189 22.85 13.45 22.87
N ASP A 190 22.95 14.77 22.97
CA ASP A 190 23.73 15.47 24.00
C ASP A 190 23.01 15.43 25.36
#